data_AF-A0A432QYX4-F1
#
_entry.id   AF-A0A432QYX4-F1
#
_cell.length_a   1.000
_cell.length_b   1.000
_cell.length_c   1.000
_cell.angle_alpha   90.00
_cell.angle_beta   90.00
_cell.angle_gamma   90.00
#
_symmetry.space_group_name_H-M   'P 1'
#
loop_
_entity.id
_entity.type
_entity.pdbx_description
1 polymer ?
#
loop_
_entity_poly.entity_id
_entity_poly.type
_entity_poly.pdbx_seq_one_letter_code
_entity_poly.pdbx_strand_id
1 'polypeptide(L)'
;MIPIDEYKSVPIYNITFSGDWNLQPFASQQTSTASHTIRLSAILHPPVVKKTAGSETEYELLCGGDRLQSFRKHFPDKKNITVLLLPENSQQTDILQYLLADKRLSSTFSPMEKAFFLQICSGLMPEDAVIKNFLPLLDEKSQPYVLHRYHLLTTLEPGIQEDIHTGILSPKLGLHLLSLSAENRLKLHELFQYLELGGGKQKQLFSLCRELSIRESITFTALFENEEFAAILHHEEMNIPQKGSSLLNLLQKRLYPEWNKAENNFRKTVGQMQLPAKWNVKHSPAFERDEVLMTIAFKNLDQLQQKVQAMKEVLS
;
A
#
# COMPACT_ATOMS: atom_id res chain seq x y z
N MET A 1 -22.77 -28.44 -7.61
CA MET A 1 -24.01 -27.79 -8.08
C MET A 1 -24.42 -26.89 -6.94
N ILE A 2 -24.27 -25.59 -7.11
CA ILE A 2 -24.61 -24.63 -6.05
C ILE A 2 -26.12 -24.76 -5.79
N PRO A 3 -26.58 -24.84 -4.53
CA PRO A 3 -28.01 -24.92 -4.20
C PRO A 3 -28.81 -23.83 -4.91
N ILE A 4 -30.08 -24.09 -5.23
CA ILE A 4 -30.93 -23.09 -5.90
C ILE A 4 -31.17 -21.94 -4.92
N ASP A 5 -30.50 -20.81 -5.15
CA ASP A 5 -30.71 -19.59 -4.40
C ASP A 5 -32.07 -18.98 -4.70
N GLU A 6 -32.64 -18.32 -3.69
CA GLU A 6 -33.91 -17.62 -3.84
C GLU A 6 -33.72 -16.13 -3.59
N TYR A 7 -34.18 -15.30 -4.53
CA TYR A 7 -34.31 -13.87 -4.29
C TYR A 7 -35.51 -13.62 -3.38
N LYS A 8 -35.29 -13.01 -2.21
CA LYS A 8 -36.35 -12.66 -1.25
C LYS A 8 -36.35 -11.19 -0.92
N SER A 9 -37.53 -10.64 -0.69
CA SER A 9 -37.69 -9.32 -0.09
C SER A 9 -37.77 -9.50 1.42
N VAL A 10 -36.78 -9.00 2.16
CA VAL A 10 -36.72 -9.13 3.62
C VAL A 10 -36.69 -7.76 4.31
N PRO A 11 -37.15 -7.66 5.57
CA PRO A 11 -37.04 -6.41 6.32
C PRO A 11 -35.58 -6.02 6.58
N ILE A 12 -35.22 -4.79 6.25
CA ILE A 12 -33.83 -4.30 6.34
C ILE A 12 -33.29 -4.35 7.76
N TYR A 13 -34.16 -4.10 8.75
CA TYR A 13 -33.82 -4.10 10.17
C TYR A 13 -33.60 -5.51 10.74
N ASN A 14 -34.01 -6.55 10.02
CA ASN A 14 -33.74 -7.94 10.38
C ASN A 14 -32.39 -8.46 9.85
N ILE A 15 -31.67 -7.65 9.06
CA ILE A 15 -30.35 -8.01 8.56
C ILE A 15 -29.29 -7.49 9.52
N THR A 16 -28.58 -8.42 10.16
CA THR A 16 -27.47 -8.17 11.09
C THR A 16 -26.13 -8.42 10.41
N PHE A 17 -25.08 -7.82 10.97
CA PHE A 17 -23.70 -7.99 10.50
C PHE A 17 -22.85 -8.48 11.67
N SER A 18 -22.47 -9.76 11.63
CA SER A 18 -21.60 -10.40 12.63
C SER A 18 -20.15 -9.94 12.50
N GLY A 19 -19.71 -9.68 11.26
CA GLY A 19 -18.31 -9.38 10.93
C GLY A 19 -17.50 -10.63 10.56
N ASP A 20 -18.03 -11.83 10.74
CA ASP A 20 -17.32 -13.11 10.51
C ASP A 20 -16.91 -13.30 9.05
N TRP A 21 -17.67 -12.71 8.12
CA TRP A 21 -17.44 -12.77 6.67
C TRP A 21 -16.86 -11.47 6.10
N ASN A 22 -16.45 -10.54 6.97
CA ASN A 22 -15.97 -9.23 6.54
C ASN A 22 -14.56 -9.30 5.94
N LEU A 23 -14.44 -8.88 4.68
CA LEU A 23 -13.15 -8.79 3.99
C LEU A 23 -12.39 -7.49 4.25
N GLN A 24 -13.06 -6.50 4.88
CA GLN A 24 -12.52 -5.18 5.18
C GLN A 24 -12.78 -4.75 6.64
N PRO A 25 -12.37 -5.54 7.66
CA PRO A 25 -12.57 -5.15 9.06
C PRO A 25 -11.75 -3.93 9.49
N PHE A 26 -10.77 -3.53 8.69
CA PHE A 26 -9.92 -2.37 8.89
C PHE A 26 -10.44 -1.08 8.24
N ALA A 27 -11.40 -1.18 7.31
CA ALA A 27 -11.86 -0.01 6.58
C ALA A 27 -12.65 0.91 7.50
N SER A 28 -12.33 2.19 7.49
CA SER A 28 -13.20 3.21 8.06
C SER A 28 -14.52 3.22 7.28
N GLN A 29 -15.67 3.39 7.96
CA GLN A 29 -17.01 3.36 7.35
C GLN A 29 -17.27 4.44 6.25
N GLN A 30 -16.25 5.22 5.90
CA GLN A 30 -16.35 6.41 5.04
C GLN A 30 -16.04 6.14 3.56
N THR A 31 -15.44 5.00 3.20
CA THR A 31 -14.79 4.81 1.89
C THR A 31 -15.52 3.85 0.93
N SER A 32 -16.86 3.78 0.91
CA SER A 32 -17.54 2.97 -0.11
C SER A 32 -17.86 3.75 -1.40
N THR A 33 -17.25 3.32 -2.52
CA THR A 33 -17.56 3.80 -3.89
C THR A 33 -18.98 3.42 -4.34
N ALA A 34 -19.60 2.43 -3.67
CA ALA A 34 -20.96 1.98 -3.91
C ALA A 34 -22.03 3.08 -3.72
N SER A 35 -21.72 4.11 -2.93
CA SER A 35 -22.65 5.21 -2.61
C SER A 35 -23.09 6.01 -3.84
N HIS A 36 -22.23 6.20 -4.85
CA HIS A 36 -22.57 7.00 -6.02
C HIS A 36 -23.52 6.25 -6.98
N THR A 37 -23.24 4.97 -7.25
CA THR A 37 -24.03 4.14 -8.18
C THR A 37 -25.40 3.81 -7.60
N ILE A 38 -25.49 3.51 -6.30
CA ILE A 38 -26.76 3.14 -5.64
C ILE A 38 -27.75 4.31 -5.64
N ARG A 39 -27.25 5.55 -5.54
CA ARG A 39 -28.09 6.74 -5.65
C ARG A 39 -28.76 6.87 -7.03
N LEU A 40 -28.12 6.38 -8.08
CA LEU A 40 -28.58 6.52 -9.47
C LEU A 40 -29.42 5.34 -9.97
N SER A 41 -29.10 4.11 -9.55
CA SER A 41 -29.70 2.88 -10.10
C SER A 41 -30.31 1.94 -9.07
N ALA A 42 -30.46 2.35 -7.81
CA ALA A 42 -30.75 1.46 -6.68
C ALA A 42 -29.72 0.30 -6.58
N ILE A 43 -30.10 -0.85 -6.01
CA ILE A 43 -29.22 -2.03 -5.92
C ILE A 43 -29.44 -2.93 -7.13
N LEU A 44 -28.39 -3.06 -7.96
CA LEU A 44 -28.38 -3.97 -9.12
C LEU A 44 -27.99 -5.41 -8.73
N HIS A 45 -27.12 -5.54 -7.72
CA HIS A 45 -26.66 -6.84 -7.19
C HIS A 45 -27.11 -6.96 -5.72
N PRO A 46 -28.16 -7.75 -5.45
CA PRO A 46 -28.69 -7.95 -4.10
C PRO A 46 -27.61 -8.38 -3.10
N PRO A 47 -27.63 -7.87 -1.86
CA PRO A 47 -26.80 -8.42 -0.79
C PRO A 47 -27.12 -9.90 -0.59
N VAL A 48 -26.10 -10.70 -0.24
CA VAL A 48 -26.29 -12.13 0.05
C VAL A 48 -26.40 -12.30 1.55
N VAL A 49 -27.41 -13.05 1.98
CA VAL A 49 -27.68 -13.30 3.38
C VAL A 49 -27.93 -14.78 3.63
N LYS A 50 -27.81 -15.19 4.89
CA LYS A 50 -28.25 -16.49 5.40
C LYS A 50 -29.19 -16.26 6.57
N LYS A 51 -30.17 -17.14 6.79
CA LYS A 51 -30.96 -17.11 8.03
C LYS A 51 -30.08 -17.38 9.25
N THR A 52 -30.30 -16.62 10.32
CA THR A 52 -29.65 -16.86 11.61
C THR A 52 -30.13 -18.19 12.20
N ALA A 53 -29.22 -18.97 12.79
CA ALA A 53 -29.58 -20.25 13.40
C ALA A 53 -30.66 -20.07 14.48
N GLY A 54 -31.78 -20.78 14.34
CA GLY A 54 -32.90 -20.73 15.29
C GLY A 54 -33.86 -19.55 15.11
N SER A 55 -33.71 -18.74 14.05
CA SER A 55 -34.63 -17.64 13.74
C SER A 55 -35.23 -17.77 12.33
N GLU A 56 -36.54 -17.56 12.22
CA GLU A 56 -37.25 -17.51 10.94
C GLU A 56 -37.23 -16.12 10.30
N THR A 57 -36.90 -15.10 11.09
CA THR A 57 -37.07 -13.69 10.70
C THR A 57 -35.76 -12.93 10.64
N GLU A 58 -34.69 -13.42 11.27
CA GLU A 58 -33.39 -12.77 11.31
C GLU A 58 -32.43 -13.35 10.27
N TYR A 59 -31.63 -12.46 9.69
CA TYR A 59 -30.71 -12.77 8.61
C TYR A 59 -29.32 -12.22 8.93
N GLU A 60 -28.30 -13.05 8.75
CA GLU A 60 -26.89 -12.67 8.78
C GLU A 60 -26.46 -12.22 7.39
N LEU A 61 -25.81 -11.06 7.32
CA LEU A 61 -25.21 -10.54 6.10
C LEU A 61 -23.88 -11.24 5.80
N LEU A 62 -23.78 -11.81 4.60
CA LEU A 62 -22.56 -12.47 4.12
C LEU A 62 -21.74 -11.55 3.21
N CYS A 63 -22.38 -10.91 2.22
CA CYS A 63 -21.72 -9.92 1.36
C CYS A 63 -22.68 -8.80 0.90
N GLY A 64 -22.10 -7.70 0.42
CA GLY A 64 -22.84 -6.49 0.05
C GLY A 64 -23.08 -5.51 1.21
N GLY A 65 -22.21 -5.51 2.24
CA GLY A 65 -22.22 -4.56 3.36
C GLY A 65 -22.35 -3.10 2.94
N ASP A 66 -21.44 -2.65 2.07
CA ASP A 66 -21.45 -1.28 1.53
C ASP A 66 -22.75 -0.94 0.80
N ARG A 67 -23.32 -1.92 0.09
CA ARG A 67 -24.57 -1.74 -0.65
C ARG A 67 -25.75 -1.61 0.31
N LEU A 68 -25.81 -2.44 1.33
CA LEU A 68 -26.82 -2.38 2.37
C LEU A 68 -26.75 -1.04 3.15
N GLN A 69 -25.55 -0.62 3.54
CA GLN A 69 -25.35 0.66 4.23
C GLN A 69 -25.72 1.85 3.34
N SER A 70 -25.26 1.86 2.08
CA SER A 70 -25.61 2.90 1.11
C SER A 70 -27.12 2.96 0.86
N PHE A 71 -27.79 1.81 0.77
CA PHE A 71 -29.24 1.74 0.59
C PHE A 71 -29.99 2.31 1.80
N ARG A 72 -29.59 1.94 3.03
CA ARG A 72 -30.15 2.52 4.27
C ARG A 72 -30.01 4.04 4.29
N LYS A 73 -28.87 4.56 3.83
CA LYS A 73 -28.58 6.01 3.81
C LYS A 73 -29.40 6.77 2.77
N HIS A 74 -29.53 6.24 1.56
CA HIS A 74 -30.16 6.96 0.43
C HIS A 74 -31.66 6.67 0.28
N PHE A 75 -32.18 5.59 0.88
CA PHE A 75 -33.59 5.19 0.81
C PHE A 75 -34.18 4.93 2.20
N PRO A 76 -34.20 5.93 3.11
CA PRO A 76 -34.63 5.74 4.50
C PRO A 76 -36.09 5.28 4.66
N ASP A 77 -36.96 5.60 3.69
CA ASP A 77 -38.39 5.22 3.73
C ASP A 77 -38.64 3.76 3.33
N LYS A 78 -37.65 3.08 2.75
CA LYS A 78 -37.78 1.68 2.36
C LYS A 78 -37.59 0.78 3.59
N LYS A 79 -38.57 -0.08 3.86
CA LYS A 79 -38.52 -1.05 4.98
C LYS A 79 -37.94 -2.40 4.58
N ASN A 80 -38.07 -2.74 3.29
CA ASN A 80 -37.64 -4.03 2.75
C ASN A 80 -36.59 -3.83 1.65
N ILE A 81 -35.76 -4.84 1.49
CA ILE A 81 -34.71 -4.93 0.48
C ILE A 81 -34.72 -6.33 -0.16
N THR A 82 -34.47 -6.39 -1.46
CA THR A 82 -34.25 -7.66 -2.15
C THR A 82 -32.85 -8.17 -1.82
N VAL A 83 -32.77 -9.41 -1.34
CA VAL A 83 -31.55 -10.13 -1.00
C VAL A 83 -31.50 -11.46 -1.75
N LEU A 84 -30.30 -12.01 -1.90
CA LEU A 84 -30.11 -13.41 -2.27
C LEU A 84 -30.02 -14.23 -0.97
N LEU A 85 -30.99 -15.11 -0.74
CA LEU A 85 -31.00 -15.97 0.44
C LEU A 85 -30.34 -17.31 0.14
N LEU A 86 -29.25 -17.62 0.84
CA LEU A 86 -28.64 -18.95 0.80
C LEU A 86 -29.48 -19.98 1.57
N PRO A 87 -29.57 -21.22 1.08
CA PRO A 87 -30.22 -22.30 1.82
C PRO A 87 -29.61 -22.54 3.21
N GLU A 88 -30.43 -22.93 4.18
CA GLU A 88 -30.00 -23.10 5.58
C GLU A 88 -28.88 -24.14 5.73
N ASN A 89 -28.90 -25.18 4.88
CA ASN A 89 -27.91 -26.25 4.80
C ASN A 89 -26.68 -25.91 3.95
N SER A 90 -26.50 -24.66 3.51
CA SER A 90 -25.32 -24.24 2.75
C SER A 90 -24.06 -24.50 3.55
N GLN A 91 -23.09 -25.16 2.91
CA GLN A 91 -21.80 -25.43 3.52
C GLN A 91 -20.98 -24.14 3.60
N GLN A 92 -20.04 -24.08 4.54
CA GLN A 92 -19.12 -22.93 4.66
C GLN A 92 -18.35 -22.67 3.36
N THR A 93 -18.01 -23.73 2.62
CA THR A 93 -17.39 -23.62 1.30
C THR A 93 -18.26 -22.93 0.28
N ASP A 94 -19.59 -23.12 0.33
CA ASP A 94 -20.51 -22.44 -0.57
C ASP A 94 -20.49 -20.94 -0.29
N ILE A 95 -20.55 -20.54 0.99
CA ILE A 95 -20.46 -19.13 1.40
C ILE A 95 -19.17 -18.48 0.87
N LEU A 96 -18.02 -19.16 0.99
CA LEU A 96 -16.76 -18.66 0.45
C LEU A 96 -16.79 -18.45 -1.07
N GLN A 97 -17.47 -19.31 -1.82
CA GLN A 97 -17.66 -19.13 -3.27
C GLN A 97 -18.51 -17.90 -3.58
N TYR A 98 -19.55 -17.59 -2.78
CA TYR A 98 -20.32 -16.35 -2.92
C TYR A 98 -19.47 -15.11 -2.63
N LEU A 99 -18.62 -15.14 -1.60
CA LEU A 99 -17.72 -14.02 -1.31
C LEU A 99 -16.79 -13.73 -2.50
N LEU A 100 -16.22 -14.78 -3.10
CA LEU A 100 -15.38 -14.64 -4.30
C LEU A 100 -16.17 -14.09 -5.49
N ALA A 101 -17.36 -14.64 -5.75
CA ALA A 101 -18.20 -14.23 -6.88
C ALA A 101 -18.68 -12.79 -6.75
N ASP A 102 -19.22 -12.41 -5.58
CA ASP A 102 -19.70 -11.06 -5.30
C ASP A 102 -18.60 -10.02 -5.43
N LYS A 103 -17.41 -10.35 -4.91
CA LYS A 103 -16.27 -9.46 -5.00
C LYS A 103 -15.84 -9.30 -6.45
N ARG A 104 -15.70 -10.37 -7.22
CA ARG A 104 -15.32 -10.32 -8.65
C ARG A 104 -16.30 -9.55 -9.52
N LEU A 105 -17.59 -9.55 -9.18
CA LEU A 105 -18.59 -8.71 -9.86
C LEU A 105 -18.39 -7.21 -9.57
N SER A 106 -17.85 -6.87 -8.41
CA SER A 106 -17.69 -5.49 -7.95
C SER A 106 -16.33 -4.89 -8.31
N SER A 107 -15.24 -5.63 -8.06
CA SER A 107 -13.86 -5.20 -8.34
C SER A 107 -12.87 -6.36 -8.24
N THR A 108 -11.60 -6.12 -8.56
CA THR A 108 -10.52 -7.03 -8.17
C THR A 108 -10.33 -7.02 -6.65
N PHE A 109 -9.81 -8.12 -6.10
CA PHE A 109 -9.37 -8.18 -4.70
C PHE A 109 -8.12 -7.31 -4.49
N SER A 110 -8.18 -6.41 -3.52
CA SER A 110 -6.98 -5.79 -2.96
C SER A 110 -6.14 -6.81 -2.17
N PRO A 111 -4.84 -6.54 -1.93
CA PRO A 111 -4.00 -7.42 -1.12
C PRO A 111 -4.56 -7.70 0.28
N MET A 112 -5.16 -6.69 0.94
CA MET A 112 -5.76 -6.90 2.26
C MET A 112 -7.05 -7.71 2.21
N GLU A 113 -7.89 -7.56 1.19
CA GLU A 113 -9.07 -8.41 1.06
C GLU A 113 -8.70 -9.86 0.79
N LYS A 114 -7.64 -10.11 0.01
CA LYS A 114 -7.07 -11.47 -0.10
C LYS A 114 -6.60 -11.97 1.26
N ALA A 115 -5.93 -11.13 2.05
CA ALA A 115 -5.45 -11.47 3.38
C ALA A 115 -6.58 -11.92 4.32
N PHE A 116 -7.65 -11.12 4.42
CA PHE A 116 -8.79 -11.44 5.28
C PHE A 116 -9.63 -12.60 4.73
N PHE A 117 -9.82 -12.70 3.41
CA PHE A 117 -10.48 -13.85 2.81
C PHE A 117 -9.74 -15.16 3.17
N LEU A 118 -8.41 -15.17 3.06
CA LEU A 118 -7.60 -16.31 3.43
C LEU A 118 -7.61 -16.57 4.94
N GLN A 119 -7.65 -15.53 5.78
CA GLN A 119 -7.84 -15.68 7.23
C GLN A 119 -9.16 -16.37 7.57
N ILE A 120 -10.26 -15.98 6.92
CA ILE A 120 -11.56 -16.65 7.07
C ILE A 120 -11.44 -18.10 6.62
N CYS A 121 -10.86 -18.38 5.45
CA CYS A 121 -10.67 -19.75 4.97
C CYS A 121 -9.91 -20.62 5.98
N SER A 122 -8.78 -20.12 6.52
CA SER A 122 -7.98 -20.85 7.51
C SER A 122 -8.68 -21.08 8.85
N GLY A 123 -9.69 -20.28 9.19
CA GLY A 123 -10.54 -20.52 10.35
C GLY A 123 -11.56 -21.66 10.15
N LEU A 124 -11.81 -22.05 8.89
CA LEU A 124 -12.87 -22.99 8.51
C LEU A 124 -12.35 -24.33 8.02
N MET A 125 -11.09 -24.41 7.57
CA MET A 125 -10.52 -25.64 7.00
C MET A 125 -9.00 -25.74 7.20
N PRO A 126 -8.41 -26.94 7.06
CA PRO A 126 -6.97 -27.13 7.17
C PRO A 126 -6.17 -26.35 6.12
N GLU A 127 -4.95 -25.98 6.47
CA GLU A 127 -4.06 -25.16 5.65
C GLU A 127 -3.87 -25.71 4.22
N ASP A 128 -3.66 -27.01 4.08
CA ASP A 128 -3.50 -27.67 2.77
C ASP A 128 -4.70 -27.49 1.85
N ALA A 129 -5.92 -27.49 2.43
CA ALA A 129 -7.14 -27.26 1.68
C ALA A 129 -7.24 -25.79 1.23
N VAL A 130 -6.85 -24.83 2.07
CA VAL A 130 -6.80 -23.40 1.71
C VAL A 130 -5.81 -23.16 0.56
N ILE A 131 -4.60 -23.70 0.69
CA ILE A 131 -3.52 -23.54 -0.30
C ILE A 131 -3.93 -24.11 -1.66
N LYS A 132 -4.55 -25.30 -1.67
CA LYS A 132 -4.92 -25.99 -2.90
C LYS A 132 -6.17 -25.39 -3.56
N ASN A 133 -7.18 -25.04 -2.76
CA ASN A 133 -8.50 -24.69 -3.29
C ASN A 133 -8.71 -23.19 -3.46
N PHE A 134 -8.04 -22.32 -2.69
CA PHE A 134 -8.35 -20.90 -2.63
C PHE A 134 -7.23 -19.97 -3.12
N LEU A 135 -5.94 -20.30 -2.91
CA LEU A 135 -4.85 -19.47 -3.49
C LEU A 135 -4.94 -19.34 -5.02
N PRO A 136 -5.18 -20.42 -5.80
CA PRO A 136 -5.34 -20.29 -7.25
C PRO A 136 -6.52 -19.42 -7.66
N LEU A 137 -7.62 -19.43 -6.88
CA LEU A 137 -8.79 -18.60 -7.14
C LEU A 137 -8.53 -17.11 -6.89
N LEU A 138 -7.45 -16.78 -6.16
CA LEU A 138 -7.00 -15.40 -5.94
C LEU A 138 -5.83 -15.02 -6.85
N ASP A 139 -5.54 -15.81 -7.90
CA ASP A 139 -4.40 -15.64 -8.81
C ASP A 139 -3.05 -15.70 -8.09
N GLU A 140 -2.97 -16.47 -7.00
CA GLU A 140 -1.76 -16.65 -6.21
C GLU A 140 -1.16 -18.06 -6.40
N LYS A 141 0.14 -18.17 -6.14
CA LYS A 141 0.82 -19.48 -6.17
C LYS A 141 0.37 -20.33 -4.98
N SER A 142 0.02 -21.59 -5.22
CA SER A 142 -0.28 -22.60 -4.18
C SER A 142 0.97 -23.00 -3.41
N GLN A 143 1.45 -22.12 -2.53
CA GLN A 143 2.62 -22.37 -1.68
C GLN A 143 2.31 -21.94 -0.24
N PRO A 144 2.71 -22.72 0.79
CA PRO A 144 2.47 -22.37 2.20
C PRO A 144 2.99 -20.98 2.57
N TYR A 145 4.17 -20.62 2.06
CA TYR A 145 4.77 -19.30 2.30
C TYR A 145 3.89 -18.13 1.81
N VAL A 146 3.11 -18.32 0.74
CA VAL A 146 2.21 -17.27 0.24
C VAL A 146 1.05 -17.06 1.20
N LEU A 147 0.42 -18.14 1.67
CA LEU A 147 -0.64 -18.07 2.68
C LEU A 147 -0.14 -17.44 3.97
N HIS A 148 1.05 -17.85 4.44
CA HIS A 148 1.67 -17.29 5.63
C HIS A 148 1.87 -15.77 5.53
N ARG A 149 2.36 -15.26 4.39
CA ARG A 149 2.50 -13.81 4.17
C ARG A 149 1.18 -13.06 4.24
N TYR A 150 0.12 -13.63 3.69
CA TYR A 150 -1.21 -13.01 3.77
C TYR A 150 -1.71 -12.97 5.21
N HIS A 151 -1.51 -14.03 6.00
CA HIS A 151 -1.82 -13.99 7.44
C HIS A 151 -0.99 -12.94 8.20
N LEU A 152 0.30 -12.79 7.88
CA LEU A 152 1.12 -11.74 8.49
C LEU A 152 0.59 -10.33 8.19
N LEU A 153 0.00 -10.09 7.01
CA LEU A 153 -0.59 -8.78 6.72
C LEU A 153 -1.78 -8.45 7.63
N THR A 154 -2.56 -9.46 8.05
CA THR A 154 -3.73 -9.22 8.92
C THR A 154 -3.35 -8.91 10.37
N THR A 155 -2.06 -9.04 10.73
CA THR A 155 -1.54 -8.65 12.06
C THR A 155 -1.04 -7.21 12.13
N LEU A 156 -1.03 -6.47 11.01
CA LEU A 156 -0.67 -5.04 10.98
C LEU A 156 -1.77 -4.20 11.66
N GLU A 157 -1.46 -2.96 12.05
CA GLU A 157 -2.46 -2.05 12.61
C GLU A 157 -3.47 -1.60 11.55
N PRO A 158 -4.75 -1.33 11.92
CA PRO A 158 -5.81 -1.01 10.96
C PRO A 158 -5.47 0.11 9.96
N GLY A 159 -4.80 1.18 10.40
CA GLY A 159 -4.40 2.27 9.50
C GLY A 159 -3.38 1.83 8.42
N ILE A 160 -2.47 0.92 8.76
CA ILE A 160 -1.53 0.35 7.78
C ILE A 160 -2.24 -0.62 6.85
N GLN A 161 -3.19 -1.40 7.37
CA GLN A 161 -4.03 -2.28 6.55
C GLN A 161 -4.84 -1.45 5.53
N GLU A 162 -5.46 -0.34 5.95
CA GLU A 162 -6.20 0.56 5.07
C GLU A 162 -5.30 1.18 3.97
N ASP A 163 -4.08 1.61 4.32
CA ASP A 163 -3.13 2.12 3.32
C ASP A 163 -2.64 1.04 2.33
N ILE A 164 -2.55 -0.21 2.75
CA ILE A 164 -2.27 -1.34 1.84
C ILE A 164 -3.46 -1.63 0.94
N HIS A 165 -4.68 -1.57 1.49
CA HIS A 165 -5.91 -1.79 0.75
C HIS A 165 -6.09 -0.74 -0.36
N THR A 166 -5.84 0.53 -0.05
CA THR A 166 -5.97 1.66 -0.98
C THR A 166 -4.78 1.81 -1.94
N GLY A 167 -3.69 1.07 -1.71
CA GLY A 167 -2.48 1.10 -2.54
C GLY A 167 -1.51 2.24 -2.24
N ILE A 168 -1.76 3.01 -1.17
CA ILE A 168 -0.83 4.03 -0.65
C ILE A 168 0.46 3.37 -0.15
N LEU A 169 0.35 2.20 0.48
CA LEU A 169 1.46 1.41 0.99
C LEU A 169 1.54 0.04 0.31
N SER A 170 2.74 -0.35 -0.13
CA SER A 170 2.88 -1.66 -0.79
C SER A 170 2.84 -2.82 0.22
N PRO A 171 2.21 -3.97 -0.10
CA PRO A 171 2.19 -5.14 0.81
C PRO A 171 3.59 -5.62 1.21
N LYS A 172 4.57 -5.48 0.31
CA LYS A 172 5.97 -5.83 0.57
C LYS A 172 6.56 -4.94 1.67
N LEU A 173 6.27 -3.64 1.64
CA LEU A 173 6.70 -2.73 2.72
C LEU A 173 5.98 -3.07 4.02
N GLY A 174 4.67 -3.37 3.98
CA GLY A 174 3.90 -3.81 5.15
C GLY A 174 4.55 -5.00 5.87
N LEU A 175 4.97 -6.03 5.11
CA LEU A 175 5.70 -7.16 5.67
C LEU A 175 7.06 -6.78 6.26
N HIS A 176 7.77 -5.82 5.67
CA HIS A 176 9.02 -5.34 6.26
C HIS A 176 8.79 -4.57 7.56
N LEU A 177 7.67 -3.85 7.70
CA LEU A 177 7.33 -3.13 8.93
C LEU A 177 7.08 -4.08 10.12
N LEU A 178 6.74 -5.35 9.88
CA LEU A 178 6.62 -6.35 10.94
C LEU A 178 7.96 -6.69 11.62
N SER A 179 9.10 -6.32 11.03
CA SER A 179 10.39 -6.43 11.73
C SER A 179 10.59 -5.35 12.81
N LEU A 180 9.68 -4.38 12.90
CA LEU A 180 9.69 -3.32 13.92
C LEU A 180 8.72 -3.65 15.05
N SER A 181 8.96 -3.07 16.23
CA SER A 181 7.92 -3.03 17.27
C SER A 181 6.70 -2.24 16.78
N ALA A 182 5.52 -2.53 17.33
CA ALA A 182 4.28 -1.84 16.98
C ALA A 182 4.40 -0.32 17.10
N GLU A 183 5.00 0.18 18.18
CA GLU A 183 5.26 1.60 18.40
C GLU A 183 6.10 2.23 17.27
N ASN A 184 7.21 1.60 16.89
CA ASN A 184 8.08 2.11 15.82
C ASN A 184 7.43 2.03 14.45
N ARG A 185 6.63 0.99 14.22
CA ARG A 185 5.86 0.82 12.99
C ARG A 185 4.81 1.92 12.84
N LEU A 186 4.07 2.25 13.91
CA LEU A 186 3.11 3.36 13.93
C LEU A 186 3.78 4.71 13.74
N LYS A 187 4.87 5.00 14.46
CA LYS A 187 5.65 6.25 14.28
C LYS A 187 6.13 6.43 12.84
N LEU A 188 6.62 5.35 12.21
CA LEU A 188 7.05 5.41 10.82
C LEU A 188 5.88 5.57 9.84
N HIS A 189 4.74 4.93 10.13
CA HIS A 189 3.51 5.08 9.34
C HIS A 189 2.96 6.51 9.41
N GLU A 190 2.88 7.10 10.59
CA GLU A 190 2.51 8.51 10.80
C GLU A 190 3.45 9.44 10.02
N LEU A 191 4.76 9.14 10.02
CA LEU A 191 5.72 9.91 9.25
C LEU A 191 5.51 9.80 7.73
N PHE A 192 5.11 8.63 7.22
CA PHE A 192 4.74 8.47 5.80
C PHE A 192 3.54 9.34 5.44
N GLN A 193 2.53 9.37 6.31
CA GLN A 193 1.31 10.16 6.11
C GLN A 193 1.61 11.66 6.21
N TYR A 194 2.33 12.09 7.25
CA TYR A 194 2.71 13.49 7.45
C TYR A 194 3.53 14.06 6.28
N LEU A 195 4.45 13.26 5.74
CA LEU A 195 5.33 13.67 4.65
C LEU A 195 4.74 13.41 3.25
N GLU A 196 3.53 12.86 3.17
CA GLU A 196 2.86 12.45 1.92
C GLU A 196 3.80 11.66 0.98
N LEU A 197 4.60 10.74 1.55
CA LEU A 197 5.61 10.04 0.77
C LEU A 197 4.95 9.01 -0.15
N GLY A 198 5.23 9.10 -1.45
CA GLY A 198 4.91 8.02 -2.39
C GLY A 198 5.73 6.75 -2.13
N GLY A 199 5.24 5.59 -2.60
CA GLY A 199 5.79 4.27 -2.25
C GLY A 199 7.30 4.08 -2.46
N GLY A 200 7.88 4.75 -3.47
CA GLY A 200 9.34 4.74 -3.67
C GLY A 200 10.10 5.43 -2.53
N LYS A 201 9.63 6.61 -2.10
CA LYS A 201 10.22 7.37 -0.99
C LYS A 201 9.95 6.71 0.36
N GLN A 202 8.77 6.12 0.57
CA GLN A 202 8.48 5.33 1.79
C GLN A 202 9.49 4.19 1.96
N LYS A 203 9.72 3.42 0.88
CA LYS A 203 10.69 2.31 0.88
C LYS A 203 12.12 2.79 1.12
N GLN A 204 12.50 3.92 0.51
CA GLN A 204 13.80 4.54 0.71
C GLN A 204 13.99 4.99 2.16
N LEU A 205 13.01 5.69 2.73
CA LEU A 205 13.02 6.15 4.12
C LEU A 205 13.16 4.97 5.09
N PHE A 206 12.33 3.93 4.94
CA PHE A 206 12.43 2.71 5.76
C PHE A 206 13.82 2.08 5.68
N SER A 207 14.39 1.95 4.47
CA SER A 207 15.70 1.31 4.27
C SER A 207 16.80 2.13 4.94
N LEU A 208 16.81 3.44 4.75
CA LEU A 208 17.77 4.34 5.37
C LEU A 208 17.69 4.33 6.91
N CYS A 209 16.48 4.42 7.47
CA CYS A 209 16.30 4.32 8.92
C CYS A 209 16.82 2.99 9.45
N ARG A 210 16.48 1.87 8.79
CA ARG A 210 16.90 0.54 9.21
C ARG A 210 18.42 0.37 9.17
N GLU A 211 19.05 0.77 8.06
CA GLU A 211 20.50 0.67 7.88
C GLU A 211 21.24 1.55 8.89
N LEU A 212 20.73 2.77 9.13
CA LEU A 212 21.32 3.68 10.08
C LEU A 212 21.21 3.18 11.53
N SER A 213 20.03 2.67 11.93
CA SER A 213 19.81 2.04 13.23
C SER A 213 20.77 0.88 13.48
N ILE A 214 20.98 0.01 12.48
CA ILE A 214 21.93 -1.10 12.57
C ILE A 214 23.36 -0.57 12.71
N ARG A 215 23.78 0.36 11.85
CA ARG A 215 25.15 0.88 11.81
C ARG A 215 25.54 1.59 13.10
N GLU A 216 24.61 2.35 13.67
CA GLU A 216 24.88 3.16 14.87
C GLU A 216 24.49 2.45 16.16
N SER A 217 23.98 1.22 16.09
CA SER A 217 23.42 0.47 17.23
C SER A 217 22.37 1.27 18.02
N ILE A 218 21.53 2.03 17.30
CA ILE A 218 20.44 2.83 17.90
C ILE A 218 19.06 2.25 17.53
N THR A 219 18.08 2.50 18.40
CA THR A 219 16.68 2.13 18.12
C THR A 219 16.05 3.11 17.12
N PHE A 220 14.95 2.70 16.49
CA PHE A 220 14.13 3.60 15.68
C PHE A 220 13.57 4.76 16.51
N THR A 221 13.21 4.51 17.77
CA THR A 221 12.79 5.55 18.73
C THR A 221 13.86 6.62 18.88
N ALA A 222 15.11 6.23 19.16
CA ALA A 222 16.22 7.17 19.32
C ALA A 222 16.54 7.93 18.02
N LEU A 223 16.33 7.29 16.87
CA LEU A 223 16.47 7.95 15.58
C LEU A 223 15.41 9.05 15.37
N PHE A 224 14.16 8.79 15.75
CA PHE A 224 13.05 9.75 15.60
C PHE A 224 13.08 10.89 16.63
N GLU A 225 13.65 10.64 17.81
CA GLU A 225 13.84 11.66 18.87
C GLU A 225 15.07 12.56 18.62
N ASN A 226 15.79 12.34 17.52
CA ASN A 226 16.95 13.13 17.18
C ASN A 226 16.57 14.59 16.85
N GLU A 227 17.31 15.55 17.42
CA GLU A 227 17.05 16.98 17.21
C GLU A 227 17.10 17.41 15.73
N GLU A 228 17.96 16.79 14.91
CA GLU A 228 18.05 17.09 13.47
C GLU A 228 16.80 16.64 12.72
N PHE A 229 16.16 15.54 13.15
CA PHE A 229 14.88 15.09 12.61
C PHE A 229 13.80 16.12 12.94
N ALA A 230 13.67 16.48 14.23
CA ALA A 230 12.69 17.46 14.69
C ALA A 230 12.86 18.82 13.99
N ALA A 231 14.11 19.29 13.83
CA ALA A 231 14.41 20.54 13.15
C ALA A 231 13.92 20.56 11.69
N ILE A 232 14.01 19.43 10.96
CA ILE A 232 13.48 19.34 9.59
C ILE A 232 11.95 19.28 9.60
N LEU A 233 11.36 18.47 10.47
CA LEU A 233 9.90 18.27 10.50
C LEU A 233 9.15 19.54 10.95
N HIS A 234 9.74 20.33 11.85
CA HIS A 234 9.16 21.57 12.37
C HIS A 234 9.62 22.83 11.63
N HIS A 235 10.41 22.72 10.56
CA HIS A 235 10.86 23.89 9.80
C HIS A 235 9.67 24.61 9.16
N GLU A 236 9.44 25.87 9.55
CA GLU A 236 8.24 26.64 9.15
C GLU A 236 8.22 26.98 7.66
N GLU A 237 9.39 27.27 7.08
CA GLU A 237 9.48 27.66 5.65
C GLU A 237 9.50 26.48 4.66
N MET A 238 9.70 25.24 5.14
CA MET A 238 9.75 24.08 4.23
C MET A 238 8.35 23.51 4.01
N ASN A 239 7.97 23.31 2.75
CA ASN A 239 6.78 22.54 2.42
C ASN A 239 7.00 21.03 2.62
N ILE A 240 5.90 20.26 2.61
CA ILE A 240 5.92 18.81 2.85
C ILE A 240 6.92 18.06 1.94
N PRO A 241 6.94 18.27 0.60
CA PRO A 241 7.94 17.66 -0.28
C PRO A 241 9.39 18.03 0.05
N GLN A 242 9.65 19.28 0.44
CA GLN A 242 10.97 19.75 0.86
C GLN A 242 11.40 19.07 2.16
N LYS A 243 10.52 18.99 3.16
CA LYS A 243 10.78 18.26 4.41
C LYS A 243 11.14 16.81 4.15
N GLY A 244 10.35 16.11 3.35
CA GLY A 244 10.62 14.70 3.01
C GLY A 244 11.95 14.50 2.29
N SER A 245 12.30 15.41 1.37
CA SER A 245 13.57 15.34 0.64
C SER A 245 14.77 15.69 1.54
N SER A 246 14.63 16.69 2.42
CA SER A 246 15.63 17.05 3.41
C SER A 246 15.90 15.91 4.39
N LEU A 247 14.85 15.24 4.85
CA LEU A 247 14.99 14.11 5.78
C LEU A 247 15.72 12.92 5.14
N LEU A 248 15.36 12.57 3.90
CA LEU A 248 16.06 11.52 3.15
C LEU A 248 17.54 11.88 2.94
N ASN A 249 17.83 13.15 2.62
CA ASN A 249 19.20 13.63 2.45
C ASN A 249 19.99 13.61 3.76
N LEU A 250 19.37 13.97 4.90
CA LEU A 250 20.00 13.91 6.22
C LEU A 250 20.42 12.47 6.53
N LEU A 251 19.49 11.53 6.38
CA LEU A 251 19.72 10.11 6.60
C LEU A 251 20.84 9.55 5.71
N GLN A 252 20.82 9.88 4.42
CA GLN A 252 21.89 9.48 3.48
C GLN A 252 23.25 10.08 3.86
N LYS A 253 23.27 11.35 4.27
CA LYS A 253 24.47 12.05 4.72
C LYS A 253 25.11 11.37 5.91
N ARG A 254 24.26 11.05 6.88
CA ARG A 254 24.67 10.34 8.07
C ARG A 254 25.17 8.95 7.70
N LEU A 255 24.45 8.19 6.86
CA LEU A 255 24.76 6.80 6.51
C LEU A 255 26.05 6.62 5.68
N TYR A 256 26.42 7.59 4.85
CA TYR A 256 27.61 7.51 3.98
C TYR A 256 28.51 8.76 4.11
N PRO A 257 29.14 9.02 5.26
CA PRO A 257 29.84 10.28 5.52
C PRO A 257 31.03 10.50 4.57
N GLU A 258 31.79 9.46 4.28
CA GLU A 258 32.95 9.56 3.37
C GLU A 258 32.54 9.82 1.93
N TRP A 259 31.48 9.16 1.46
CA TRP A 259 30.89 9.46 0.14
C TRP A 259 30.44 10.92 0.05
N ASN A 260 29.81 11.44 1.12
CA ASN A 260 29.37 12.84 1.15
C ASN A 260 30.53 13.83 1.20
N LYS A 261 31.64 13.50 1.88
CA LYS A 261 32.86 14.32 1.83
C LYS A 261 33.45 14.34 0.42
N ALA A 262 33.55 13.19 -0.24
CA ALA A 262 34.03 13.09 -1.61
C ALA A 262 33.16 13.88 -2.58
N GLU A 263 31.83 13.74 -2.48
CA GLU A 263 30.85 14.47 -3.29
C GLU A 263 30.96 16.00 -3.11
N ASN A 264 31.05 16.46 -1.86
CA ASN A 264 31.19 17.89 -1.57
C ASN A 264 32.53 18.46 -2.07
N ASN A 265 33.62 17.71 -1.91
CA ASN A 265 34.92 18.10 -2.43
C ASN A 265 34.89 18.18 -3.96
N PHE A 266 34.34 17.17 -4.63
CA PHE A 266 34.18 17.15 -6.08
C PHE A 266 33.37 18.36 -6.57
N ARG A 267 32.20 18.64 -5.97
CA ARG A 267 31.37 19.80 -6.35
C ARG A 267 32.09 21.13 -6.14
N LYS A 268 32.83 21.30 -5.04
CA LYS A 268 33.63 22.51 -4.79
C LYS A 268 34.70 22.68 -5.86
N THR A 269 35.45 21.61 -6.16
CA THR A 269 36.51 21.62 -7.18
C THR A 269 35.95 21.95 -8.57
N VAL A 270 34.83 21.33 -8.97
CA VAL A 270 34.18 21.64 -10.26
C VAL A 270 33.64 23.09 -10.27
N GLY A 271 33.05 23.56 -9.17
CA GLY A 271 32.55 24.94 -9.08
C GLY A 271 33.65 26.00 -9.21
N GLN A 272 34.85 25.71 -8.71
CA GLN A 272 36.03 26.58 -8.84
C GLN A 272 36.57 26.65 -10.27
N MET A 273 36.27 25.67 -11.13
CA MET A 273 36.72 25.65 -12.53
C MET A 273 35.95 26.64 -13.43
N GLN A 274 34.87 27.27 -12.93
CA GLN A 274 34.06 28.25 -13.68
C GLN A 274 33.66 27.78 -15.09
N LEU A 275 33.24 26.52 -15.20
CA LEU A 275 32.94 25.90 -16.49
C LEU A 275 31.75 26.59 -17.18
N PRO A 276 31.75 26.68 -18.53
CA PRO A 276 30.62 27.22 -19.27
C PRO A 276 29.32 26.46 -18.98
N ALA A 277 28.17 27.13 -18.99
CA ALA A 277 26.88 26.54 -18.60
C ALA A 277 26.45 25.26 -19.36
N LYS A 278 27.04 24.99 -20.53
CA LYS A 278 26.77 23.78 -21.33
C LYS A 278 27.71 22.61 -21.03
N TRP A 279 28.65 22.80 -20.10
CA TRP A 279 29.67 21.84 -19.71
C TRP A 279 29.28 21.30 -18.35
N ASN A 280 29.16 19.98 -18.27
CA ASN A 280 28.75 19.30 -17.05
C ASN A 280 29.79 18.24 -16.72
N VAL A 281 30.25 18.22 -15.48
CA VAL A 281 31.31 17.31 -15.03
C VAL A 281 30.74 16.44 -13.94
N LYS A 282 30.86 15.12 -14.12
CA LYS A 282 30.35 14.10 -13.19
C LYS A 282 31.47 13.14 -12.83
N HIS A 283 31.46 12.65 -11.60
CA HIS A 283 32.34 11.58 -11.15
C HIS A 283 31.74 10.20 -11.51
N SER A 284 32.53 9.14 -11.37
CA SER A 284 32.04 7.76 -11.48
C SER A 284 30.99 7.43 -10.40
N PRO A 285 30.00 6.55 -10.68
CA PRO A 285 29.03 6.14 -9.66
C PRO A 285 29.73 5.71 -8.36
N ALA A 286 29.27 6.25 -7.23
CA ALA A 286 29.85 6.01 -5.89
C ALA A 286 31.37 6.26 -5.74
N PHE A 287 32.02 6.96 -6.68
CA PHE A 287 33.48 7.16 -6.72
C PHE A 287 34.28 5.83 -6.80
N GLU A 288 33.69 4.78 -7.37
CA GLU A 288 34.34 3.46 -7.50
C GLU A 288 35.57 3.48 -8.41
N ARG A 289 35.66 4.46 -9.31
CA ARG A 289 36.76 4.65 -10.26
C ARG A 289 37.29 6.07 -10.18
N ASP A 290 38.60 6.21 -10.33
CA ASP A 290 39.28 7.50 -10.47
C ASP A 290 39.11 8.05 -11.89
N GLU A 291 37.84 8.28 -12.27
CA GLU A 291 37.42 8.74 -13.58
C GLU A 291 36.41 9.87 -13.43
N VAL A 292 36.53 10.87 -14.30
CA VAL A 292 35.63 12.01 -14.37
C VAL A 292 35.09 12.10 -15.79
N LEU A 293 33.78 12.21 -15.92
CA LEU A 293 33.09 12.35 -17.20
C LEU A 293 32.68 13.80 -17.42
N MET A 294 33.20 14.42 -18.48
CA MET A 294 32.75 15.72 -18.95
C MET A 294 31.75 15.53 -20.10
N THR A 295 30.55 16.05 -19.93
CA THR A 295 29.51 16.12 -20.96
C THR A 295 29.36 17.55 -21.45
N ILE A 296 29.46 17.75 -22.76
CA ILE A 296 29.27 19.05 -23.40
C ILE A 296 28.05 18.95 -24.32
N ALA A 297 27.04 19.78 -24.08
CA ALA A 297 25.83 19.81 -24.90
C ALA A 297 25.99 20.76 -26.10
N PHE A 298 25.79 20.23 -27.31
CA PHE A 298 25.75 21.00 -28.56
C PHE A 298 24.32 21.06 -29.09
N LYS A 299 24.00 22.12 -29.84
CA LYS A 299 22.65 22.30 -30.40
C LYS A 299 22.34 21.25 -31.48
N ASN A 300 23.34 20.86 -32.25
CA ASN A 300 23.23 19.92 -33.37
C ASN A 300 24.61 19.32 -33.72
N LEU A 301 24.60 18.37 -34.66
CA LEU A 301 25.79 17.64 -35.12
C LEU A 301 26.83 18.56 -35.79
N ASP A 302 26.38 19.54 -36.58
CA ASP A 302 27.29 20.46 -37.30
C ASP A 302 28.14 21.29 -36.33
N GLN A 303 27.52 21.78 -35.25
CA GLN A 303 28.23 22.52 -34.20
C GLN A 303 29.25 21.64 -33.48
N LEU A 304 28.91 20.37 -33.24
CA LEU A 304 29.84 19.40 -32.66
C LEU A 304 31.05 19.21 -33.58
N GLN A 305 30.85 19.00 -34.88
CA GLN A 305 31.96 18.80 -35.83
C GLN A 305 32.92 19.99 -35.86
N GLN A 306 32.39 21.23 -35.94
CA GLN A 306 33.23 22.42 -35.92
C GLN A 306 34.04 22.57 -34.63
N LYS A 307 33.40 22.30 -33.48
CA LYS A 307 34.06 22.46 -32.17
C LYS A 307 35.05 21.34 -31.85
N VAL A 308 34.76 20.10 -32.26
CA VAL A 308 35.71 18.97 -32.11
C VAL A 308 36.98 19.22 -32.91
N GLN A 309 36.86 19.79 -34.11
CA GLN A 309 38.04 20.13 -34.91
C GLN A 309 38.91 21.17 -34.19
N ALA A 310 38.29 22.22 -33.64
CA ALA A 310 39.01 23.22 -32.84
C ALA A 310 39.61 22.66 -31.54
N MET A 311 38.96 21.67 -30.90
CA MET A 311 39.49 21.02 -29.69
C MET A 311 40.69 20.11 -29.99
N LYS A 312 40.73 19.45 -31.16
CA LYS A 312 41.86 18.61 -31.57
C LYS A 312 43.15 19.40 -31.74
N GLU A 313 43.07 20.65 -32.19
CA GLU A 313 44.22 21.54 -32.37
C GLU A 313 44.83 22.04 -31.05
N VAL A 314 44.06 22.00 -29.95
CA VAL A 314 44.48 22.48 -28.62
C VAL A 314 44.95 21.33 -27.72
N LEU A 315 44.51 20.10 -27.99
CA LEU A 315 44.84 18.90 -27.20
C LEU A 315 45.95 18.03 -27.82
N SER A 316 46.47 18.41 -28.99
CA SER A 316 47.66 17.82 -29.63
C SER A 316 48.94 18.54 -29.23
#